data_AF-A0A0N1PAV9-F1
#
_entry.id   AF-A0A0N1PAV9-F1
#
_cell.length_a   1.000
_cell.length_b   1.000
_cell.length_c   1.000
_cell.angle_alpha   90.00
_cell.angle_beta   90.00
_cell.angle_gamma   90.00
#
_symmetry.space_group_name_H-M   'P 1'
#
loop_
_entity.id
_entity.type
_entity.pdbx_description
1 polymer ?
#
loop_
_entity_poly.entity_id
_entity_poly.type
_entity_poly.pdbx_seq_one_letter_code
_entity_poly.pdbx_strand_id
1 'polypeptide(L)'
;MGCPSKEDVIIGKLLLNSVHNSSAPAPAANGDSSATSSYVRQSRLQIFKEESAAAVAPKTGLASRTVQARTGGTSAADLAAVATNELTEEEVVYLVMETRKIFMSQPMLVEIAAPVNMCGDVHGQYYDLLRLFELGGYPPESNYIFLGDYVDRGEQSLESVCLLFAYKLRFPENFFLLRGNHESSSISRIYGFFDECKRRFSVRLWKLFTDTFNCMPVAGLVEGRILCMHGGLSPELHSLDQIRRILRPTDVPDSGLICDLLWSDPADEPIVGFGDNDRGVSWTFGENVVESIVQNFDLDLICRAHQVVDEGYLFFAKRKLVTVFSAPNYCGEFNNYGAFLCVDANLMCSVKQIAPLFHVDAFY
;
A
#
# COMPACT_ATOMS: atom_id res chain seq x y z
N MET A 1 15.47 6.57 -27.05
CA MET A 1 15.12 6.34 -25.63
C MET A 1 14.92 7.71 -24.99
N GLY A 2 13.72 8.01 -24.50
CA GLY A 2 13.42 9.29 -23.85
C GLY A 2 14.17 9.40 -22.52
N CYS A 3 14.36 10.64 -22.04
CA CYS A 3 14.86 10.88 -20.69
C CYS A 3 13.88 10.26 -19.68
N PRO A 4 14.35 9.50 -18.67
CA PRO A 4 13.47 8.95 -17.62
C PRO A 4 12.69 10.07 -16.92
N SER A 5 11.45 9.80 -16.54
CA SER A 5 10.64 10.78 -15.80
C SER A 5 11.22 11.01 -14.40
N LYS A 6 10.78 12.06 -13.71
CA LYS A 6 11.21 12.30 -12.32
C LYS A 6 10.80 11.13 -11.40
N GLU A 7 9.62 10.57 -11.65
CA GLU A 7 9.10 9.41 -10.93
C GLU A 7 9.99 8.18 -11.17
N ASP A 8 10.40 7.92 -12.42
CA ASP A 8 11.29 6.79 -12.75
C ASP A 8 12.63 6.88 -12.00
N VAL A 9 13.18 8.10 -11.86
CA VAL A 9 14.42 8.35 -11.10
C VAL A 9 14.21 8.09 -9.61
N ILE A 10 13.12 8.59 -9.03
CA ILE A 10 12.78 8.42 -7.61
C ILE A 10 12.52 6.95 -7.27
N ILE A 11 11.73 6.24 -8.09
CA ILE A 11 11.49 4.80 -7.96
C ILE A 11 12.83 4.06 -8.03
N GLY A 12 13.68 4.42 -8.99
CA GLY A 12 15.02 3.85 -9.12
C GLY A 12 15.87 3.99 -7.85
N LYS A 13 15.87 5.16 -7.22
CA LYS A 13 16.56 5.38 -5.93
C LYS A 13 16.00 4.49 -4.83
N LEU A 14 14.68 4.45 -4.68
CA LEU A 14 14.00 3.68 -3.64
C LEU A 14 14.24 2.16 -3.78
N LEU A 15 14.27 1.63 -5.00
CA LEU A 15 14.53 0.21 -5.26
C LEU A 15 16.01 -0.18 -5.09
N LEU A 16 16.95 0.76 -5.32
CA LEU A 16 18.40 0.50 -5.25
C LEU A 16 19.05 0.88 -3.92
N ASN A 17 18.40 1.69 -3.08
CA ASN A 17 19.05 2.22 -1.89
C ASN A 17 19.45 1.11 -0.92
N SER A 18 20.74 1.08 -0.57
CA SER A 18 21.29 0.02 0.24
C SER A 18 20.93 0.08 1.71
N VAL A 19 20.73 1.28 2.24
CA VAL A 19 20.37 1.55 3.64
C VAL A 19 18.96 1.03 3.93
N HIS A 20 18.05 1.19 2.98
CA HIS A 20 16.65 0.81 3.13
C HIS A 20 16.37 -0.67 2.82
N ASN A 21 17.37 -1.38 2.27
CA ASN A 21 17.26 -2.76 1.80
C ASN A 21 18.25 -3.69 2.52
N SER A 22 18.86 -3.25 3.63
CA SER A 22 19.81 -4.04 4.43
C SER A 22 19.21 -4.61 5.73
N SER A 23 17.99 -4.20 6.09
CA SER A 23 17.25 -4.63 7.30
C SER A 23 16.55 -5.99 7.16
N ALA A 24 16.68 -6.65 6.00
CA ALA A 24 16.16 -8.00 5.79
C ALA A 24 17.11 -9.07 6.33
N PRO A 25 16.63 -10.06 7.10
CA PRO A 25 17.47 -11.20 7.46
C PRO A 25 17.89 -11.93 6.18
N ALA A 26 19.21 -12.11 6.02
CA ALA A 26 19.73 -12.91 4.93
C ALA A 26 19.25 -14.36 5.09
N PRO A 27 18.78 -15.04 4.02
CA PRO A 27 18.58 -16.48 4.10
C PRO A 27 19.90 -17.17 4.49
N ALA A 28 19.82 -18.16 5.37
CA ALA A 28 20.98 -18.86 5.94
C ALA A 28 22.00 -19.23 4.84
N ALA A 29 23.20 -18.69 4.98
CA ALA A 29 24.20 -18.65 3.92
C ALA A 29 24.84 -20.02 3.64
N ASN A 30 24.90 -20.40 2.36
CA ASN A 30 26.14 -20.90 1.79
C ASN A 30 26.86 -19.68 1.18
N GLY A 31 28.10 -19.44 1.61
CA GLY A 31 28.74 -18.13 1.61
C GLY A 31 28.89 -17.42 0.26
N ASP A 32 28.17 -16.31 0.09
CA ASP A 32 28.65 -15.00 -0.40
C ASP A 32 27.53 -13.95 -0.16
N SER A 33 27.49 -13.33 1.03
CA SER A 33 26.34 -12.55 1.49
C SER A 33 26.23 -11.14 0.88
N SER A 34 27.30 -10.61 0.29
CA SER A 34 27.32 -9.25 -0.27
C SER A 34 26.81 -9.19 -1.73
N ALA A 35 27.06 -10.24 -2.51
CA ALA A 35 26.64 -10.32 -3.91
C ALA A 35 25.13 -10.53 -4.05
N THR A 36 24.50 -11.28 -3.12
CA THR A 36 23.08 -11.63 -3.23
C THR A 36 22.16 -10.41 -3.04
N SER A 37 22.43 -9.55 -2.06
CA SER A 37 21.60 -8.36 -1.80
C SER A 37 21.70 -7.31 -2.92
N SER A 38 22.90 -7.10 -3.45
CA SER A 38 23.12 -6.20 -4.60
C SER A 38 22.46 -6.73 -5.87
N TYR A 39 22.53 -8.05 -6.12
CA TYR A 39 21.84 -8.71 -7.23
C TYR A 39 20.32 -8.56 -7.14
N VAL A 40 19.71 -8.76 -5.96
CA VAL A 40 18.26 -8.60 -5.75
C VAL A 40 17.81 -7.17 -6.06
N ARG A 41 18.52 -6.15 -5.58
CA ARG A 41 18.19 -4.74 -5.86
C ARG A 41 18.27 -4.41 -7.35
N GLN A 42 19.33 -4.87 -8.03
CA GLN A 42 19.48 -4.69 -9.47
C GLN A 42 18.37 -5.40 -10.25
N SER A 43 17.99 -6.61 -9.82
CA SER A 43 16.86 -7.36 -10.39
C SER A 43 15.54 -6.60 -10.29
N ARG A 44 15.21 -6.05 -9.10
CA ARG A 44 13.99 -5.25 -8.89
C ARG A 44 13.92 -4.05 -9.83
N LEU A 45 15.02 -3.30 -9.96
CA LEU A 45 15.08 -2.16 -10.87
C LEU A 45 14.98 -2.59 -12.34
N GLN A 46 15.59 -3.71 -12.69
CA GLN A 46 15.52 -4.23 -14.05
C GLN A 46 14.07 -4.59 -14.42
N ILE A 47 13.36 -5.32 -13.55
CA ILE A 47 11.94 -5.64 -13.71
C ILE A 47 11.14 -4.35 -13.91
N PHE A 48 11.29 -3.37 -13.01
CA PHE A 48 10.60 -2.09 -13.14
C PHE A 48 10.86 -1.38 -14.49
N LYS A 49 12.12 -1.36 -14.96
CA LYS A 49 12.49 -0.73 -16.24
C LYS A 49 11.89 -1.46 -17.44
N GLU A 50 11.89 -2.78 -17.43
CA GLU A 50 11.32 -3.61 -18.48
C GLU A 50 9.81 -3.38 -18.59
N GLU A 51 9.11 -3.42 -17.46
CA GLU A 51 7.65 -3.23 -17.41
C GLU A 51 7.25 -1.79 -17.75
N SER A 52 8.00 -0.79 -17.25
CA SER A 52 7.78 0.62 -17.60
C SER A 52 7.95 0.90 -19.09
N ALA A 53 8.92 0.24 -19.74
CA ALA A 53 9.13 0.36 -21.18
C ALA A 53 8.00 -0.31 -21.98
N ALA A 54 7.50 -1.47 -21.52
CA ALA A 54 6.39 -2.17 -22.15
C ALA A 54 5.08 -1.37 -22.09
N ALA A 55 4.83 -0.64 -21.00
CA ALA A 55 3.64 0.20 -20.84
C ALA A 55 3.60 1.42 -21.78
N VAL A 56 4.76 1.89 -22.28
CA VAL A 56 4.86 3.05 -23.20
C VAL A 56 4.84 2.61 -24.67
N ALA A 57 5.06 1.32 -24.96
CA ALA A 57 5.05 0.80 -26.32
C ALA A 57 3.60 0.57 -26.84
N PRO A 58 3.26 0.99 -28.08
CA PRO A 58 1.99 0.61 -28.68
C PRO A 58 1.93 -0.91 -28.86
N LYS A 59 0.85 -1.55 -28.39
CA LYS A 59 0.61 -3.00 -28.56
C LYS A 59 0.47 -3.33 -30.05
N THR A 60 1.60 -3.57 -30.71
CA THR A 60 1.69 -4.16 -32.05
C THR A 60 2.41 -5.49 -31.93
N GLY A 61 1.87 -6.50 -32.62
CA GLY A 61 2.05 -7.92 -32.34
C GLY A 61 3.48 -8.48 -32.51
N LEU A 62 3.60 -9.69 -31.96
CA LEU A 62 4.68 -10.70 -32.10
C LEU A 62 6.10 -10.15 -32.36
N ALA A 63 6.94 -10.19 -31.32
CA ALA A 63 8.39 -10.18 -31.50
C ALA A 63 9.05 -11.40 -30.84
N SER A 64 9.73 -12.16 -31.69
CA SER A 64 10.51 -13.37 -31.41
C SER A 64 11.62 -13.13 -30.38
N ARG A 65 11.69 -13.98 -29.35
CA ARG A 65 12.83 -14.07 -28.42
C ARG A 65 14.06 -14.58 -29.15
N THR A 66 15.10 -13.75 -29.27
CA THR A 66 16.46 -14.21 -29.56
C THR A 66 17.31 -13.98 -28.32
N VAL A 67 17.86 -15.05 -27.77
CA VAL A 67 18.77 -15.01 -26.62
C VAL A 67 20.14 -14.57 -27.10
N GLN A 68 20.67 -13.47 -26.57
CA GLN A 68 22.09 -13.14 -26.64
C GLN A 68 22.67 -13.08 -25.23
N ALA A 69 23.65 -13.95 -24.98
CA ALA A 69 24.49 -13.91 -23.78
C ALA A 69 25.39 -12.66 -23.82
N ARG A 70 25.56 -12.00 -22.66
CA ARG A 70 26.61 -10.99 -22.48
C ARG A 70 27.41 -11.24 -21.21
N THR A 71 28.69 -11.49 -21.44
CA THR A 71 29.82 -11.35 -20.52
C THR A 71 30.27 -9.88 -20.49
N GLY A 72 30.66 -9.36 -19.32
CA GLY A 72 31.64 -8.26 -19.25
C GLY A 72 31.42 -7.19 -18.17
N GLY A 73 32.22 -7.30 -17.10
CA GLY A 73 32.92 -6.24 -16.35
C GLY A 73 32.23 -4.91 -16.05
N THR A 74 31.87 -4.70 -14.79
CA THR A 74 31.61 -3.37 -14.21
C THR A 74 32.92 -2.61 -13.98
N SER A 75 32.97 -1.36 -14.43
CA SER A 75 34.18 -0.53 -14.32
C SER A 75 34.15 0.31 -13.04
N ALA A 76 35.30 0.75 -12.54
CA ALA A 76 35.42 1.59 -11.35
C ALA A 76 34.70 2.95 -11.46
N ALA A 77 34.28 3.38 -12.65
CA ALA A 77 33.43 4.56 -12.84
C ALA A 77 31.97 4.33 -12.40
N ASP A 78 31.49 3.08 -12.44
CA ASP A 78 30.15 2.70 -11.98
C ASP A 78 30.05 2.73 -10.44
N LEU A 79 31.19 2.59 -9.74
CA LEU A 79 31.28 2.66 -8.29
C LEU A 79 31.26 4.09 -7.73
N ALA A 80 31.56 5.11 -8.55
CA ALA A 80 31.56 6.51 -8.14
C ALA A 80 30.20 7.21 -8.31
N ALA A 81 29.27 6.63 -9.08
CA ALA A 81 27.87 7.09 -9.17
C ALA A 81 27.00 6.64 -7.97
N VAL A 82 27.61 5.97 -6.98
CA VAL A 82 26.97 5.42 -5.78
C VAL A 82 26.78 6.48 -4.67
N ALA A 83 27.16 7.74 -4.92
CA ALA A 83 26.87 8.88 -4.05
C ALA A 83 25.76 9.72 -4.72
N THR A 84 24.48 9.74 -4.34
CA THR A 84 23.79 9.41 -3.07
C THR A 84 22.41 8.81 -3.42
N ASN A 85 22.13 7.55 -3.04
CA ASN A 85 20.85 6.88 -3.32
C ASN A 85 19.69 7.31 -2.39
N GLU A 86 19.90 8.31 -1.52
CA GLU A 86 18.85 8.84 -0.63
C GLU A 86 17.97 9.85 -1.35
N LEU A 87 16.70 9.93 -0.93
CA LEU A 87 15.76 10.93 -1.39
C LEU A 87 16.11 12.29 -0.79
N THR A 88 16.11 13.34 -1.60
CA THR A 88 16.23 14.71 -1.07
C THR A 88 14.88 15.24 -0.62
N GLU A 89 14.86 16.26 0.27
CA GLU A 89 13.59 16.87 0.71
C GLU A 89 12.82 17.43 -0.50
N GLU A 90 13.50 17.97 -1.51
CA GLU A 90 12.87 18.48 -2.73
C GLU A 90 12.16 17.39 -3.53
N GLU A 91 12.73 16.19 -3.60
CA GLU A 91 12.11 15.04 -4.27
C GLU A 91 10.86 14.57 -3.50
N VAL A 92 10.93 14.54 -2.17
CA VAL A 92 9.77 14.17 -1.35
C VAL A 92 8.68 15.23 -1.44
N VAL A 93 9.03 16.52 -1.38
CA VAL A 93 8.06 17.62 -1.57
C VAL A 93 7.41 17.53 -2.95
N TYR A 94 8.18 17.22 -4.00
CA TYR A 94 7.64 17.00 -5.33
C TYR A 94 6.59 15.87 -5.34
N LEU A 95 6.92 14.69 -4.79
CA LEU A 95 5.99 13.56 -4.71
C LEU A 95 4.69 13.96 -4.01
N VAL A 96 4.81 14.57 -2.83
CA VAL A 96 3.68 14.95 -1.98
C VAL A 96 2.78 15.94 -2.70
N MET A 97 3.35 17.01 -3.27
CA MET A 97 2.57 18.06 -3.93
C MET A 97 1.91 17.59 -5.22
N GLU A 98 2.58 16.79 -6.05
CA GLU A 98 1.98 16.28 -7.29
C GLU A 98 0.93 15.21 -7.01
N THR A 99 1.18 14.31 -6.04
CA THR A 99 0.21 13.24 -5.70
C THR A 99 -1.08 13.84 -5.14
N ARG A 100 -0.97 14.91 -4.34
CA ARG A 100 -2.13 15.69 -3.88
C ARG A 100 -3.03 16.15 -5.03
N LYS A 101 -2.45 16.60 -6.15
CA LYS A 101 -3.23 17.03 -7.32
C LYS A 101 -4.01 15.87 -7.93
N ILE A 102 -3.39 14.70 -8.06
CA ILE A 102 -4.06 13.49 -8.58
C ILE A 102 -5.20 13.07 -7.65
N PHE A 103 -4.97 13.06 -6.34
CA PHE A 103 -6.03 12.74 -5.40
C PHE A 103 -7.19 13.72 -5.54
N MET A 104 -6.93 15.03 -5.60
CA MET A 104 -7.97 16.04 -5.78
C MET A 104 -8.73 15.92 -7.11
N SER A 105 -8.11 15.37 -8.17
CA SER A 105 -8.78 15.17 -9.46
C SER A 105 -9.59 13.87 -9.55
N GLN A 106 -9.28 12.86 -8.74
CA GLN A 106 -10.00 11.59 -8.68
C GLN A 106 -11.14 11.64 -7.65
N PRO A 107 -12.24 10.88 -7.80
CA PRO A 107 -13.35 10.89 -6.84
C PRO A 107 -12.98 10.33 -5.45
N MET A 108 -13.78 10.66 -4.43
CA MET A 108 -13.63 10.11 -3.06
C MET A 108 -13.97 8.62 -2.94
N LEU A 109 -14.83 8.15 -3.86
CA LEU A 109 -15.07 6.74 -4.15
C LEU A 109 -14.42 6.45 -5.50
N VAL A 110 -13.24 5.82 -5.51
CA VAL A 110 -12.55 5.49 -6.76
C VAL A 110 -13.16 4.25 -7.40
N GLU A 111 -13.49 4.33 -8.68
CA GLU A 111 -14.03 3.20 -9.44
C GLU A 111 -12.91 2.54 -10.25
N ILE A 112 -12.74 1.23 -10.09
CA ILE A 112 -11.55 0.50 -10.55
C ILE A 112 -11.99 -0.73 -11.34
N ALA A 113 -11.34 -0.98 -12.48
CA ALA A 113 -11.54 -2.19 -13.26
C ALA A 113 -10.65 -3.34 -12.75
N ALA A 114 -11.14 -4.56 -12.84
CA ALA A 114 -10.34 -5.76 -12.64
C ALA A 114 -9.47 -6.06 -13.87
N PRO A 115 -8.33 -6.78 -13.73
CA PRO A 115 -7.79 -7.36 -12.52
C PRO A 115 -7.15 -6.33 -11.58
N VAL A 116 -7.15 -6.57 -10.27
CA VAL A 116 -6.52 -5.71 -9.26
C VAL A 116 -6.09 -6.51 -8.01
N ASN A 117 -4.93 -6.18 -7.47
CA ASN A 117 -4.46 -6.66 -6.17
C ASN A 117 -4.87 -5.65 -5.08
N MET A 118 -5.57 -6.12 -4.04
CA MET A 118 -6.06 -5.31 -2.93
C MET A 118 -5.22 -5.58 -1.67
N CYS A 119 -4.47 -4.58 -1.23
CA CYS A 119 -3.48 -4.69 -0.17
C CYS A 119 -3.92 -3.93 1.08
N GLY A 120 -3.78 -4.53 2.25
CA GLY A 120 -4.08 -3.89 3.53
C GLY A 120 -2.93 -3.03 4.05
N ASP A 121 -2.83 -2.95 5.37
CA ASP A 121 -1.89 -2.14 6.12
C ASP A 121 -0.43 -2.50 5.81
N VAL A 122 0.44 -1.49 5.80
CA VAL A 122 1.89 -1.62 5.53
C VAL A 122 2.71 -1.08 6.70
N HIS A 123 2.28 0.02 7.32
CA HIS A 123 2.88 0.61 8.53
C HIS A 123 4.41 0.73 8.49
N GLY A 124 4.94 1.33 7.42
CA GLY A 124 6.38 1.57 7.30
C GLY A 124 7.25 0.31 7.23
N GLN A 125 6.68 -0.90 7.06
CA GLN A 125 7.42 -2.13 6.79
C GLN A 125 7.87 -2.19 5.32
N TYR A 126 8.76 -1.26 4.94
CA TYR A 126 9.16 -1.04 3.56
C TYR A 126 9.71 -2.30 2.88
N TYR A 127 10.46 -3.13 3.60
CA TYR A 127 11.00 -4.36 3.01
C TYR A 127 9.89 -5.37 2.68
N ASP A 128 8.88 -5.50 3.54
CA ASP A 128 7.74 -6.37 3.27
C ASP A 128 6.86 -5.81 2.14
N LEU A 129 6.78 -4.49 2.00
CA LEU A 129 6.17 -3.86 0.81
C LEU A 129 6.90 -4.27 -0.48
N LEU A 130 8.22 -4.35 -0.47
CA LEU A 130 8.97 -4.82 -1.64
C LEU A 130 8.73 -6.32 -1.91
N ARG A 131 8.66 -7.14 -0.86
CA ARG A 131 8.29 -8.57 -1.00
C ARG A 131 6.87 -8.75 -1.54
N LEU A 132 5.95 -7.87 -1.15
CA LEU A 132 4.59 -7.82 -1.69
C LEU A 132 4.60 -7.60 -3.20
N PHE A 133 5.41 -6.67 -3.70
CA PHE A 133 5.56 -6.45 -5.15
C PHE A 133 6.28 -7.60 -5.85
N GLU A 134 7.28 -8.23 -5.23
CA GLU A 134 7.92 -9.44 -5.78
C GLU A 134 6.92 -10.59 -5.97
N LEU A 135 5.96 -10.73 -5.04
CA LEU A 135 4.95 -11.78 -5.08
C LEU A 135 3.74 -11.43 -5.98
N GLY A 136 3.40 -10.14 -6.06
CA GLY A 136 2.23 -9.64 -6.78
C GLY A 136 2.51 -9.11 -8.19
N GLY A 137 3.77 -8.89 -8.57
CA GLY A 137 4.18 -8.21 -9.80
C GLY A 137 4.40 -6.71 -9.58
N TYR A 138 5.48 -6.14 -10.10
CA TYR A 138 5.75 -4.71 -9.92
C TYR A 138 4.84 -3.86 -10.84
N PRO A 139 4.35 -2.69 -10.40
CA PRO A 139 3.64 -1.80 -11.32
C PRO A 139 4.51 -1.41 -12.54
N PRO A 140 3.96 -1.39 -13.76
CA PRO A 140 2.54 -1.55 -14.12
C PRO A 140 2.12 -2.98 -14.52
N GLU A 141 2.92 -4.02 -14.25
CA GLU A 141 2.58 -5.43 -14.57
C GLU A 141 1.26 -5.84 -13.90
N SER A 142 1.08 -5.43 -12.65
CA SER A 142 -0.12 -5.64 -11.86
C SER A 142 -0.74 -4.32 -11.43
N ASN A 143 -2.08 -4.27 -11.43
CA ASN A 143 -2.83 -3.16 -10.86
C ASN A 143 -2.95 -3.33 -9.35
N TYR A 144 -2.95 -2.23 -8.61
CA TYR A 144 -3.05 -2.24 -7.16
C TYR A 144 -4.04 -1.22 -6.62
N ILE A 145 -4.76 -1.62 -5.57
CA ILE A 145 -5.38 -0.71 -4.62
C ILE A 145 -4.87 -1.03 -3.22
N PHE A 146 -4.32 -0.05 -2.52
CA PHE A 146 -3.98 -0.19 -1.11
C PHE A 146 -5.05 0.47 -0.24
N LEU A 147 -5.40 -0.19 0.85
CA LEU A 147 -6.53 0.14 1.71
C LEU A 147 -6.18 1.12 2.85
N GLY A 148 -4.96 1.67 2.90
CA GLY A 148 -4.55 2.67 3.90
C GLY A 148 -3.44 2.16 4.82
N ASP A 149 -3.11 2.97 5.82
CA ASP A 149 -2.15 2.68 6.89
C ASP A 149 -0.75 2.34 6.34
N TYR A 150 -0.18 3.34 5.67
CA TYR A 150 1.13 3.27 5.03
C TYR A 150 2.26 3.63 5.99
N VAL A 151 1.95 4.50 6.95
CA VAL A 151 2.90 5.13 7.86
C VAL A 151 2.68 4.69 9.31
N ASP A 152 3.54 5.20 10.19
CA ASP A 152 3.61 4.90 11.62
C ASP A 152 4.05 3.46 11.93
N ARG A 153 4.40 3.25 13.22
CA ARG A 153 4.75 1.95 13.84
C ARG A 153 6.05 1.33 13.34
N GLY A 154 6.20 1.11 12.04
CA GLY A 154 7.43 0.60 11.43
C GLY A 154 8.50 1.67 11.23
N GLU A 155 9.69 1.20 10.89
CA GLU A 155 10.91 2.03 10.89
C GLU A 155 11.08 2.91 9.64
N GLN A 156 10.38 2.59 8.54
CA GLN A 156 10.64 3.14 7.21
C GLN A 156 9.34 3.63 6.54
N SER A 157 8.59 4.48 7.26
CA SER A 157 7.34 5.04 6.75
C SER A 157 7.59 5.99 5.58
N LEU A 158 8.67 6.78 5.60
CA LEU A 158 9.01 7.68 4.50
C LEU A 158 9.28 6.92 3.20
N GLU A 159 10.06 5.85 3.22
CA GLU A 159 10.30 5.03 2.02
C GLU A 159 9.00 4.41 1.50
N SER A 160 8.18 3.86 2.40
CA SER A 160 6.93 3.19 2.07
C SER A 160 5.97 4.15 1.37
N VAL A 161 5.65 5.28 2.00
CA VAL A 161 4.71 6.25 1.42
C VAL A 161 5.28 6.93 0.17
N CYS A 162 6.59 7.20 0.11
CA CYS A 162 7.21 7.80 -1.08
C CYS A 162 7.19 6.84 -2.28
N LEU A 163 7.42 5.54 -2.08
CA LEU A 163 7.33 4.55 -3.16
C LEU A 163 5.89 4.45 -3.69
N LEU A 164 4.91 4.38 -2.78
CA LEU A 164 3.50 4.33 -3.13
C LEU A 164 3.06 5.60 -3.90
N PHE A 165 3.47 6.79 -3.45
CA PHE A 165 3.19 8.05 -4.13
C PHE A 165 3.87 8.14 -5.50
N ALA A 166 5.12 7.68 -5.62
CA ALA A 166 5.81 7.63 -6.89
C ALA A 166 5.10 6.71 -7.90
N TYR A 167 4.62 5.53 -7.47
CA TYR A 167 3.80 4.67 -8.31
C TYR A 167 2.44 5.29 -8.65
N LYS A 168 1.80 6.00 -7.71
CA LYS A 168 0.54 6.72 -7.97
C LYS A 168 0.72 7.79 -9.05
N LEU A 169 1.81 8.56 -8.99
CA LEU A 169 2.14 9.56 -10.01
C LEU A 169 2.45 8.93 -11.36
N ARG A 170 3.20 7.82 -11.34
CA ARG A 170 3.68 7.17 -12.56
C ARG A 170 2.58 6.38 -13.29
N PHE A 171 1.65 5.80 -12.54
CA PHE A 171 0.59 4.92 -13.03
C PHE A 171 -0.78 5.26 -12.41
N PRO A 172 -1.30 6.49 -12.61
CA PRO A 172 -2.47 6.99 -11.87
C PRO A 172 -3.77 6.23 -12.10
N GLU A 173 -3.86 5.48 -13.21
CA GLU A 173 -5.01 4.67 -13.63
C GLU A 173 -4.83 3.16 -13.33
N ASN A 174 -3.68 2.75 -12.77
CA ASN A 174 -3.37 1.36 -12.43
C ASN A 174 -2.99 1.17 -10.95
N PHE A 175 -2.70 2.27 -10.26
CA PHE A 175 -2.24 2.28 -8.88
C PHE A 175 -3.10 3.23 -8.04
N PHE A 176 -3.77 2.71 -7.02
CA PHE A 176 -4.75 3.41 -6.22
C PHE A 176 -4.41 3.31 -4.73
N LEU A 177 -4.63 4.40 -4.01
CA LEU A 177 -4.30 4.54 -2.59
C LEU A 177 -5.52 5.11 -1.87
N LEU A 178 -6.09 4.35 -0.94
CA LEU A 178 -7.14 4.79 -0.04
C LEU A 178 -6.55 5.32 1.26
N ARG A 179 -7.28 6.21 1.92
CA ARG A 179 -6.90 6.72 3.23
C ARG A 179 -7.11 5.64 4.30
N GLY A 180 -6.13 5.43 5.16
CA GLY A 180 -6.29 4.74 6.45
C GLY A 180 -6.45 5.71 7.61
N ASN A 181 -6.65 5.21 8.82
CA ASN A 181 -6.78 6.08 9.99
C ASN A 181 -5.43 6.70 10.41
N HIS A 182 -4.31 6.08 10.04
CA HIS A 182 -2.97 6.62 10.28
C HIS A 182 -2.58 7.76 9.33
N GLU A 183 -3.23 7.89 8.18
CA GLU A 183 -3.14 9.06 7.30
C GLU A 183 -3.98 10.25 7.83
N SER A 184 -3.79 10.57 9.12
CA SER A 184 -4.44 11.69 9.81
C SER A 184 -3.44 12.46 10.66
N SER A 185 -3.75 13.73 10.93
CA SER A 185 -2.86 14.62 11.66
C SER A 185 -2.68 14.20 13.12
N SER A 186 -3.74 13.71 13.76
CA SER A 186 -3.77 13.31 15.17
C SER A 186 -3.00 12.01 15.43
N ILE A 187 -3.17 11.01 14.56
CA ILE A 187 -2.57 9.68 14.72
C ILE A 187 -1.09 9.70 14.33
N SER A 188 -0.76 10.22 13.14
CA SER A 188 0.63 10.29 12.68
C SER A 188 1.54 11.18 13.53
N ARG A 189 0.95 12.03 14.38
CA ARG A 189 1.68 12.88 15.34
C ARG A 189 2.34 12.09 16.47
N ILE A 190 1.77 10.94 16.84
CA ILE A 190 2.11 10.20 18.05
C ILE A 190 2.60 8.77 17.81
N TYR A 191 2.31 8.17 16.64
CA TYR A 191 2.65 6.77 16.37
C TYR A 191 3.89 6.56 15.48
N GLY A 192 4.64 7.62 15.18
CA GLY A 192 6.02 7.54 14.69
C GLY A 192 6.34 8.41 13.48
N PHE A 193 5.39 8.63 12.57
CA PHE A 193 5.67 9.29 11.29
C PHE A 193 6.10 10.75 11.44
N PHE A 194 5.50 11.49 12.39
CA PHE A 194 5.95 12.84 12.72
C PHE A 194 7.42 12.85 13.15
N ASP A 195 7.82 11.94 14.05
CA ASP A 195 9.18 11.90 14.57
C ASP A 195 10.17 11.46 13.49
N GLU A 196 9.76 10.54 12.61
CA GLU A 196 10.56 10.15 11.44
C GLU A 196 10.80 11.34 10.50
N CYS A 197 9.74 12.06 10.11
CA CYS A 197 9.83 13.26 9.28
C CYS A 197 10.69 14.34 9.92
N LYS A 198 10.49 14.61 11.22
CA LYS A 198 11.26 15.63 11.96
C LYS A 198 12.74 15.27 12.06
N ARG A 199 13.06 13.99 12.25
CA ARG A 199 14.44 13.50 12.39
C ARG A 199 15.19 13.52 11.06
N ARG A 200 14.54 13.13 9.97
CA ARG A 200 15.19 12.92 8.66
C ARG A 200 15.13 14.14 7.75
N PHE A 201 14.09 14.95 7.89
CA PHE A 201 13.86 16.13 7.07
C PHE A 201 13.39 17.30 7.95
N SER A 202 12.09 17.60 7.95
CA SER A 202 11.55 18.73 8.68
C SER A 202 10.12 18.50 9.15
N VAL A 203 9.71 19.23 10.20
CA VAL A 203 8.30 19.29 10.62
C VAL A 203 7.40 19.87 9.52
N ARG A 204 7.95 20.73 8.67
CA ARG A 204 7.23 21.27 7.50
C ARG A 204 6.86 20.14 6.53
N LEU A 205 7.76 19.19 6.31
CA LEU A 205 7.49 18.04 5.44
C LEU A 205 6.33 17.18 5.95
N TRP A 206 6.30 16.89 7.26
CA TRP A 206 5.17 16.17 7.87
C TRP A 206 3.83 16.89 7.61
N LYS A 207 3.79 18.22 7.78
CA LYS A 207 2.57 19.00 7.49
C LYS A 207 2.12 18.87 6.02
N LEU A 208 3.07 18.84 5.08
CA LEU A 208 2.75 18.65 3.66
C LEU A 208 2.19 17.25 3.38
N PHE A 209 2.71 16.22 4.05
CA PHE A 209 2.11 14.88 4.02
C PHE A 209 0.69 14.91 4.56
N THR A 210 0.46 15.49 5.73
CA THR A 210 -0.88 15.64 6.31
C THR A 210 -1.85 16.37 5.38
N ASP A 211 -1.43 17.47 4.76
CA ASP A 211 -2.23 18.21 3.77
C ASP A 211 -2.60 17.34 2.55
N THR A 212 -1.74 16.39 2.20
CA THR A 212 -1.94 15.45 1.09
C THR A 212 -2.82 14.27 1.50
N PHE A 213 -2.65 13.74 2.71
CA PHE A 213 -3.51 12.74 3.31
C PHE A 213 -4.96 13.22 3.42
N ASN A 214 -5.16 14.50 3.74
CA ASN A 214 -6.49 15.14 3.75
C ASN A 214 -7.18 15.16 2.38
N CYS A 215 -6.47 14.85 1.30
CA CYS A 215 -7.01 14.76 -0.05
C CYS A 215 -7.28 13.31 -0.51
N MET A 216 -6.91 12.29 0.26
CA MET A 216 -7.00 10.90 -0.19
C MET A 216 -8.45 10.40 -0.31
N PRO A 217 -8.77 9.58 -1.33
CA PRO A 217 -10.03 8.84 -1.38
C PRO A 217 -10.21 7.94 -0.15
N VAL A 218 -11.45 7.73 0.30
CA VAL A 218 -11.75 6.94 1.51
C VAL A 218 -12.32 5.56 1.20
N ALA A 219 -12.75 5.33 -0.04
CA ALA A 219 -13.24 4.04 -0.49
C ALA A 219 -12.96 3.81 -1.98
N GLY A 220 -12.96 2.55 -2.38
CA GLY A 220 -12.91 2.10 -3.77
C GLY A 220 -14.04 1.14 -4.11
N LEU A 221 -14.39 1.06 -5.39
CA LEU A 221 -15.40 0.15 -5.91
C LEU A 221 -14.83 -0.57 -7.14
N VAL A 222 -14.53 -1.86 -6.98
CA VAL A 222 -13.96 -2.69 -8.06
C VAL A 222 -15.11 -3.33 -8.84
N GLU A 223 -15.15 -3.09 -10.16
CA GLU A 223 -16.17 -3.57 -11.10
C GLU A 223 -17.62 -3.30 -10.67
N GLY A 224 -17.86 -2.31 -9.79
CA GLY A 224 -19.20 -2.09 -9.23
C GLY A 224 -19.66 -3.16 -8.24
N ARG A 225 -18.84 -4.17 -7.93
CA ARG A 225 -19.24 -5.36 -7.14
C ARG A 225 -18.49 -5.53 -5.82
N ILE A 226 -17.26 -5.02 -5.72
CA ILE A 226 -16.45 -5.13 -4.49
C ILE A 226 -16.22 -3.74 -3.92
N LEU A 227 -16.86 -3.43 -2.79
CA LEU A 227 -16.61 -2.21 -2.05
C LEU A 227 -15.39 -2.39 -1.15
N CYS A 228 -14.52 -1.39 -1.09
CA CYS A 228 -13.35 -1.44 -0.23
C CYS A 228 -13.05 -0.13 0.47
N MET A 229 -12.56 -0.24 1.69
CA MET A 229 -12.17 0.87 2.57
C MET A 229 -11.16 0.37 3.60
N HIS A 230 -10.59 1.26 4.40
CA HIS A 230 -9.68 0.86 5.48
C HIS A 230 -10.44 0.21 6.65
N GLY A 231 -11.31 1.02 7.26
CA GLY A 231 -12.18 0.72 8.38
C GLY A 231 -13.31 -0.22 7.97
N GLY A 232 -14.54 0.25 8.00
CA GLY A 232 -15.67 -0.61 7.66
C GLY A 232 -16.94 0.17 7.42
N LEU A 233 -18.04 -0.37 7.91
CA LEU A 233 -19.37 0.14 7.65
C LEU A 233 -19.75 1.22 8.68
N SER A 234 -20.50 2.22 8.22
CA SER A 234 -21.04 3.29 9.05
C SER A 234 -22.55 3.13 9.22
N PRO A 235 -23.13 3.43 10.39
CA PRO A 235 -24.58 3.58 10.52
C PRO A 235 -25.15 4.71 9.66
N GLU A 236 -24.32 5.66 9.21
CA GLU A 236 -24.71 6.77 8.32
C GLU A 236 -24.62 6.39 6.83
N LEU A 237 -24.03 5.23 6.48
CA LEU A 237 -23.85 4.82 5.09
C LEU A 237 -25.14 4.18 4.55
N HIS A 238 -25.93 4.98 3.84
CA HIS A 238 -27.18 4.58 3.20
C HIS A 238 -27.10 4.62 1.66
N SER A 239 -26.09 5.25 1.09
CA SER A 239 -25.81 5.29 -0.34
C SER A 239 -24.34 5.57 -0.60
N LEU A 240 -23.79 4.93 -1.64
CA LEU A 240 -22.43 5.21 -2.13
C LEU A 240 -22.24 6.67 -2.57
N ASP A 241 -23.33 7.37 -2.92
CA ASP A 241 -23.27 8.81 -3.24
C ASP A 241 -22.88 9.68 -2.06
N GLN A 242 -23.12 9.22 -0.82
CA GLN A 242 -22.65 9.95 0.36
C GLN A 242 -21.12 10.02 0.39
N ILE A 243 -20.45 8.92 0.00
CA ILE A 243 -18.98 8.88 -0.13
C ILE A 243 -18.52 9.79 -1.27
N ARG A 244 -19.16 9.71 -2.44
CA ARG A 244 -18.82 10.54 -3.60
C ARG A 244 -18.89 12.05 -3.33
N ARG A 245 -19.77 12.47 -2.41
CA ARG A 245 -20.02 13.89 -2.07
C ARG A 245 -19.14 14.43 -0.94
N ILE A 246 -18.27 13.61 -0.34
CA ILE A 246 -17.34 14.09 0.68
C ILE A 246 -16.43 15.16 0.07
N LEU A 247 -16.41 16.34 0.69
CA LEU A 247 -15.56 17.45 0.27
C LEU A 247 -14.13 17.24 0.76
N ARG A 248 -13.17 17.71 -0.05
CA ARG A 248 -11.74 17.70 0.26
C ARG A 248 -11.11 19.07 0.04
N PRO A 249 -9.99 19.39 0.72
CA PRO A 249 -9.33 18.59 1.76
C PRO A 249 -10.16 18.54 3.06
N THR A 250 -10.12 17.42 3.78
CA THR A 250 -10.80 17.25 5.07
C THR A 250 -9.93 16.43 6.02
N ASP A 251 -9.89 16.79 7.30
CA ASP A 251 -9.28 15.92 8.31
C ASP A 251 -10.23 14.77 8.67
N VAL A 252 -9.75 13.78 9.42
CA VAL A 252 -10.58 12.70 9.97
C VAL A 252 -11.30 13.25 11.22
N PRO A 253 -12.64 13.35 11.22
CA PRO A 253 -13.39 13.79 12.40
C PRO A 253 -13.40 12.69 13.47
N ASP A 254 -13.74 13.06 14.71
CA ASP A 254 -13.87 12.10 15.82
C ASP A 254 -15.12 11.19 15.69
N SER A 255 -16.07 11.53 14.81
CA SER A 255 -17.28 10.75 14.54
C SER A 255 -17.87 11.02 13.14
N GLY A 256 -18.85 10.20 12.73
CA GLY A 256 -19.57 10.31 11.47
C GLY A 256 -18.92 9.53 10.33
N LEU A 257 -19.50 9.62 9.13
CA LEU A 257 -19.17 8.75 7.99
C LEU A 257 -17.65 8.57 7.72
N ILE A 258 -16.85 9.64 7.66
CA ILE A 258 -15.41 9.51 7.39
C ILE A 258 -14.70 8.75 8.52
N CYS A 259 -15.03 9.07 9.78
CA CYS A 259 -14.48 8.36 10.94
C CYS A 259 -14.77 6.87 10.80
N ASP A 260 -16.03 6.51 10.54
CA ASP A 260 -16.46 5.12 10.50
C ASP A 260 -15.86 4.31 9.34
N LEU A 261 -15.74 4.92 8.16
CA LEU A 261 -15.08 4.30 7.00
C LEU A 261 -13.59 3.98 7.27
N LEU A 262 -12.99 4.63 8.26
CA LEU A 262 -11.57 4.47 8.62
C LEU A 262 -11.35 3.73 9.95
N TRP A 263 -12.36 3.63 10.83
CA TRP A 263 -12.17 3.11 12.20
C TRP A 263 -13.10 1.97 12.61
N SER A 264 -14.22 1.77 11.92
CA SER A 264 -15.17 0.71 12.34
C SER A 264 -14.63 -0.70 12.07
N ASP A 265 -15.09 -1.66 12.86
CA ASP A 265 -14.65 -3.04 12.81
C ASP A 265 -15.83 -4.02 12.71
N PRO A 266 -15.69 -5.17 12.02
CA PRO A 266 -16.59 -6.29 12.26
C PRO A 266 -16.46 -6.74 13.73
N ALA A 267 -17.59 -7.02 14.39
CA ALA A 267 -17.58 -7.45 15.78
C ALA A 267 -17.02 -8.87 15.94
N ASP A 268 -16.18 -9.08 16.95
CA ASP A 268 -15.63 -10.42 17.29
C ASP A 268 -16.72 -11.36 17.82
N GLU A 269 -17.65 -10.82 18.59
CA GLU A 269 -18.80 -11.56 19.12
C GLU A 269 -20.08 -11.29 18.30
N PRO A 270 -21.00 -12.27 18.19
CA PRO A 270 -22.24 -12.08 17.45
C PRO A 270 -23.11 -10.95 18.02
N ILE A 271 -23.23 -9.86 17.27
CA ILE A 271 -24.13 -8.74 17.57
C ILE A 271 -25.13 -8.52 16.43
N VAL A 272 -26.23 -7.80 16.74
CA VAL A 272 -27.20 -7.35 15.74
C VAL A 272 -27.08 -5.84 15.59
N GLY A 273 -26.79 -5.38 14.37
CA GLY A 273 -26.63 -3.96 14.09
C GLY A 273 -25.23 -3.45 14.44
N PHE A 274 -25.17 -2.26 15.02
CA PHE A 274 -23.92 -1.61 15.44
C PHE A 274 -23.76 -1.66 16.97
N GLY A 275 -22.53 -1.80 17.44
CA GLY A 275 -22.16 -1.80 18.85
C GLY A 275 -20.99 -0.86 19.12
N ASP A 276 -20.67 -0.65 20.40
CA ASP A 276 -19.50 0.14 20.79
C ASP A 276 -18.21 -0.53 20.31
N ASN A 277 -17.18 0.28 20.03
CA ASN A 277 -15.86 -0.21 19.64
C ASN A 277 -14.86 -0.03 20.77
N ASP A 278 -14.13 -1.09 21.12
CA ASP A 278 -13.12 -1.10 22.18
C ASP A 278 -11.95 -0.15 21.90
N ARG A 279 -11.77 0.28 20.64
CA ARG A 279 -10.83 1.35 20.27
C ARG A 279 -11.22 2.72 20.84
N GLY A 280 -12.44 2.87 21.36
CA GLY A 280 -12.97 4.13 21.89
C GLY A 280 -13.36 5.14 20.80
N VAL A 281 -13.46 4.69 19.55
CA VAL A 281 -13.81 5.50 18.37
C VAL A 281 -14.61 4.65 17.39
N SER A 282 -15.60 5.26 16.74
CA SER A 282 -16.50 4.59 15.80
C SER A 282 -17.25 3.39 16.41
N TRP A 283 -17.60 2.41 15.59
CA TRP A 283 -18.54 1.32 15.89
C TRP A 283 -17.96 -0.04 15.55
N THR A 284 -18.46 -1.07 16.22
CA THR A 284 -18.44 -2.44 15.71
C THR A 284 -19.73 -2.73 14.94
N PHE A 285 -19.71 -3.69 14.00
CA PHE A 285 -20.91 -4.08 13.25
C PHE A 285 -21.04 -5.60 13.08
N GLY A 286 -22.28 -6.09 13.16
CA GLY A 286 -22.61 -7.52 13.03
C GLY A 286 -22.77 -8.01 11.59
N GLU A 287 -22.88 -9.33 11.42
CA GLU A 287 -23.06 -9.96 10.10
C GLU A 287 -24.30 -9.42 9.36
N ASN A 288 -25.38 -9.12 10.10
CA ASN A 288 -26.62 -8.61 9.52
C ASN A 288 -26.45 -7.23 8.85
N VAL A 289 -25.51 -6.42 9.31
CA VAL A 289 -25.19 -5.12 8.70
C VAL A 289 -24.47 -5.34 7.37
N VAL A 290 -23.49 -6.25 7.34
CA VAL A 290 -22.77 -6.64 6.13
C VAL A 290 -23.74 -7.22 5.10
N GLU A 291 -24.59 -8.16 5.51
CA GLU A 291 -25.58 -8.78 4.61
C GLU A 291 -26.54 -7.74 4.02
N SER A 292 -27.01 -6.78 4.82
CA SER A 292 -27.89 -5.70 4.39
C SER A 292 -27.21 -4.77 3.39
N ILE A 293 -25.98 -4.31 3.67
CA ILE A 293 -25.25 -3.41 2.76
C ILE A 293 -24.93 -4.09 1.43
N VAL A 294 -24.44 -5.33 1.47
CA VAL A 294 -24.12 -6.11 0.27
C VAL A 294 -25.35 -6.29 -0.60
N GLN A 295 -26.52 -6.56 0.00
CA GLN A 295 -27.78 -6.66 -0.74
C GLN A 295 -28.26 -5.30 -1.28
N ASN A 296 -28.27 -4.25 -0.44
CA ASN A 296 -28.84 -2.95 -0.81
C ASN A 296 -28.02 -2.22 -1.87
N PHE A 297 -26.71 -2.42 -1.88
CA PHE A 297 -25.79 -1.80 -2.85
C PHE A 297 -25.44 -2.71 -4.02
N ASP A 298 -26.06 -3.90 -4.10
CA ASP A 298 -25.82 -4.90 -5.15
C ASP A 298 -24.32 -5.26 -5.31
N LEU A 299 -23.71 -5.58 -4.16
CA LEU A 299 -22.30 -5.98 -4.06
C LEU A 299 -22.20 -7.51 -3.91
N ASP A 300 -21.01 -8.03 -4.16
CA ASP A 300 -20.64 -9.42 -3.87
C ASP A 300 -19.76 -9.53 -2.62
N LEU A 301 -18.93 -8.51 -2.37
CA LEU A 301 -17.91 -8.53 -1.31
C LEU A 301 -17.61 -7.12 -0.78
N ILE A 302 -17.31 -7.04 0.52
CA ILE A 302 -16.62 -5.90 1.13
C ILE A 302 -15.19 -6.33 1.47
N CYS A 303 -14.18 -5.56 1.04
CA CYS A 303 -12.78 -5.81 1.33
C CYS A 303 -12.22 -4.68 2.19
N ARG A 304 -11.71 -5.00 3.38
CA ARG A 304 -11.23 -4.02 4.37
C ARG A 304 -9.90 -4.40 5.02
N ALA A 305 -9.31 -3.53 5.84
CA ALA A 305 -8.00 -3.75 6.45
C ALA A 305 -7.99 -3.53 7.99
N HIS A 306 -7.11 -2.69 8.57
CA HIS A 306 -7.16 -2.13 9.94
C HIS A 306 -7.02 -3.08 11.16
N GLN A 307 -7.37 -4.36 11.01
CA GLN A 307 -7.25 -5.38 12.05
C GLN A 307 -6.16 -6.38 11.64
N VAL A 308 -5.18 -6.55 12.53
CA VAL A 308 -4.21 -7.65 12.43
C VAL A 308 -4.96 -8.96 12.54
N VAL A 309 -4.74 -9.87 11.59
CA VAL A 309 -5.33 -11.21 11.56
C VAL A 309 -4.23 -12.23 11.26
N ASP A 310 -4.27 -13.38 11.93
CA ASP A 310 -3.16 -14.34 11.98
C ASP A 310 -2.64 -14.78 10.60
N GLU A 311 -3.54 -15.06 9.66
CA GLU A 311 -3.20 -15.52 8.31
C GLU A 311 -2.99 -14.35 7.32
N GLY A 312 -3.04 -13.11 7.78
CA GLY A 312 -3.04 -11.91 6.95
C GLY A 312 -4.37 -11.66 6.22
N TYR A 313 -5.33 -12.58 6.33
CA TYR A 313 -6.71 -12.37 5.89
C TYR A 313 -7.71 -13.11 6.78
N LEU A 314 -8.94 -12.61 6.85
CA LEU A 314 -10.04 -13.25 7.59
C LEU A 314 -11.38 -12.97 6.91
N PHE A 315 -12.18 -14.01 6.66
CA PHE A 315 -13.54 -13.86 6.15
C PHE A 315 -14.56 -13.70 7.29
N PHE A 316 -15.58 -12.89 7.03
CA PHE A 316 -16.69 -12.61 7.93
C PHE A 316 -18.03 -12.66 7.16
N ALA A 317 -19.15 -12.82 7.88
CA ALA A 317 -20.51 -12.81 7.33
C ALA A 317 -20.69 -13.72 6.10
N LYS A 318 -20.38 -15.02 6.27
CA LYS A 318 -20.44 -16.04 5.19
C LYS A 318 -19.64 -15.62 3.93
N ARG A 319 -18.45 -15.06 4.15
CA ARG A 319 -17.50 -14.61 3.11
C ARG A 319 -17.98 -13.39 2.31
N LYS A 320 -18.95 -12.63 2.81
CA LYS A 320 -19.37 -11.35 2.23
C LYS A 320 -18.50 -10.17 2.65
N LEU A 321 -17.67 -10.35 3.67
CA LEU A 321 -16.60 -9.42 4.03
C LEU A 321 -15.29 -10.17 4.18
N VAL A 322 -14.19 -9.54 3.76
CA VAL A 322 -12.83 -10.01 4.02
C VAL A 322 -11.99 -8.87 4.59
N THR A 323 -11.33 -9.16 5.70
CA THR A 323 -10.23 -8.35 6.24
C THR A 323 -8.93 -8.81 5.61
N VAL A 324 -8.10 -7.90 5.11
CA VAL A 324 -6.73 -8.17 4.62
C VAL A 324 -5.73 -7.26 5.34
N PHE A 325 -4.62 -7.83 5.78
CA PHE A 325 -3.56 -7.13 6.49
C PHE A 325 -2.22 -7.50 5.86
N SER A 326 -1.46 -6.51 5.35
CA SER A 326 -0.31 -6.78 4.49
C SER A 326 1.05 -6.67 5.20
N ALA A 327 1.09 -6.34 6.50
CA ALA A 327 2.31 -6.24 7.29
C ALA A 327 2.54 -7.55 8.10
N PRO A 328 3.42 -8.46 7.66
CA PRO A 328 3.72 -9.68 8.42
C PRO A 328 4.55 -9.37 9.67
N ASN A 329 4.45 -10.20 10.71
CA ASN A 329 5.15 -10.00 12.00
C ASN A 329 4.99 -8.56 12.50
N TYR A 330 3.74 -8.08 12.54
CA TYR A 330 3.44 -6.67 12.76
C TYR A 330 4.13 -6.15 14.04
N CYS A 331 4.78 -4.99 13.95
CA CYS A 331 5.55 -4.37 15.03
C CYS A 331 6.65 -5.26 15.66
N GLY A 332 6.96 -6.45 15.12
CA GLY A 332 7.81 -7.44 15.77
C GLY A 332 7.21 -8.09 17.01
N GLU A 333 5.92 -7.86 17.29
CA GLU A 333 5.21 -8.35 18.48
C GLU A 333 4.19 -9.44 18.13
N PHE A 334 3.69 -9.43 16.90
CA PHE A 334 2.73 -10.40 16.39
C PHE A 334 3.45 -11.47 15.55
N ASN A 335 2.86 -12.66 15.42
CA ASN A 335 3.38 -13.71 14.54
C ASN A 335 2.55 -13.88 13.27
N ASN A 336 1.78 -12.85 12.89
CA ASN A 336 0.86 -12.90 11.78
C ASN A 336 1.59 -12.97 10.43
N TYR A 337 0.95 -13.62 9.46
CA TYR A 337 1.26 -13.46 8.05
C TYR A 337 0.77 -12.10 7.56
N GLY A 338 1.38 -11.60 6.49
CA GLY A 338 0.79 -10.58 5.65
C GLY A 338 0.00 -11.26 4.53
N ALA A 339 -1.02 -10.62 3.97
CA ALA A 339 -1.67 -11.08 2.75
C ALA A 339 -2.23 -9.93 1.92
N PHE A 340 -2.57 -10.24 0.68
CA PHE A 340 -3.36 -9.36 -0.19
C PHE A 340 -4.32 -10.21 -1.06
N LEU A 341 -5.46 -9.61 -1.40
CA LEU A 341 -6.49 -10.24 -2.23
C LEU A 341 -6.20 -9.97 -3.71
N CYS A 342 -6.10 -11.00 -4.52
CA CYS A 342 -5.99 -10.90 -5.97
C CYS A 342 -7.39 -11.08 -6.58
N VAL A 343 -7.89 -10.06 -7.27
CA VAL A 343 -9.16 -10.10 -8.02
C VAL A 343 -8.81 -10.18 -9.50
N ASP A 344 -9.20 -11.28 -10.16
CA ASP A 344 -8.97 -11.44 -11.61
C ASP A 344 -10.07 -10.77 -12.45
N ALA A 345 -9.92 -10.80 -13.78
CA ALA A 345 -10.87 -10.18 -14.72
C ALA A 345 -12.28 -10.80 -14.69
N ASN A 346 -12.46 -11.98 -14.09
CA ASN A 346 -13.76 -12.62 -13.89
C ASN A 346 -14.28 -12.44 -12.45
N LEU A 347 -13.67 -11.54 -11.67
CA LEU A 347 -13.94 -11.32 -10.25
C LEU A 347 -13.67 -12.54 -9.36
N MET A 348 -12.88 -13.50 -9.84
CA MET A 348 -12.43 -14.59 -8.99
C MET A 348 -11.38 -14.07 -8.01
N CYS A 349 -11.67 -14.23 -6.72
CA CYS A 349 -10.81 -13.80 -5.64
C CYS A 349 -9.90 -14.96 -5.19
N SER A 350 -8.60 -14.69 -5.14
CA SER A 350 -7.59 -15.56 -4.53
C SER A 350 -6.73 -14.76 -3.56
N VAL A 351 -6.06 -15.41 -2.60
CA VAL A 351 -5.22 -14.73 -1.61
C VAL A 351 -3.76 -15.14 -1.80
N LYS A 352 -2.85 -14.17 -1.74
CA LYS A 352 -1.41 -14.41 -1.68
C LYS A 352 -0.91 -13.97 -0.31
N GLN A 353 -0.20 -14.86 0.38
CA GLN A 353 0.33 -14.62 1.72
C GLN A 353 1.85 -14.33 1.68
N ILE A 354 2.28 -13.49 2.61
CA ILE A 354 3.67 -13.09 2.84
C ILE A 354 4.04 -13.64 4.22
N ALA A 355 4.91 -14.65 4.25
CA ALA A 355 5.36 -15.24 5.50
C ALA A 355 6.16 -14.25 6.35
N PRO A 356 5.99 -14.24 7.68
CA PRO A 356 6.83 -13.45 8.57
C PRO A 356 8.28 -13.88 8.48
N LEU A 357 9.18 -12.90 8.47
CA LEU A 357 10.61 -13.13 8.65
C LEU A 357 10.94 -12.79 10.10
N PHE A 358 11.49 -13.76 10.81
CA PHE A 358 12.01 -13.56 12.15
C PHE A 358 13.51 -13.29 12.03
N HIS A 359 13.99 -12.20 12.62
CA HIS A 359 15.42 -12.05 12.85
C HIS A 359 15.82 -13.13 13.87
N VAL A 360 16.49 -14.17 13.39
CA VAL A 360 17.13 -15.15 14.26
C VAL A 360 18.42 -14.52 14.75
N ASP A 361 18.35 -13.77 15.85
CA ASP A 361 19.55 -13.51 16.63
C ASP A 361 20.02 -14.89 17.11
N ALA A 362 21.08 -15.40 16.47
CA ALA A 362 21.76 -16.60 16.90
C ALA A 362 22.41 -16.33 18.26
N PHE A 363 21.63 -16.44 19.34
CA PHE A 363 22.15 -16.56 20.68
C PHE A 363 22.79 -17.95 20.80
N TYR A 364 24.10 -18.01 20.57
CA TYR A 364 24.99 -19.06 21.05
C TYR A 364 26.19 -18.47 21.77
#